data_AF-A0A7T1ML75-F1
#
_entry.id   AF-A0A7T1ML75-F1
#
_cell.length_a   1.000
_cell.length_b   1.000
_cell.length_c   1.000
_cell.angle_alpha   90.00
_cell.angle_beta   90.00
_cell.angle_gamma   90.00
#
_symmetry.space_group_name_H-M   'P 1'
#
loop_
_entity.id
_entity.type
_entity.pdbx_description
1 polymer ?
#
loop_
_entity_poly.entity_id
_entity_poly.type
_entity_poly.pdbx_seq_one_letter_code
_entity_poly.pdbx_strand_id
1 'polypeptide(L)'
;MSASLDALTREDPVALVESCHRALLWILRTHHSKPIARTWINHPYGEEEIALLEEELLPAMEQFLARTGEIDAALEACLDAEVESQAPAPEGQLKGA
;
A
#
# COMPACT_ATOMS: atom_id res chain seq x y z
N MET A 1 -4.03 -5.10 20.53
CA MET A 1 -4.84 -4.57 19.40
C MET A 1 -6.27 -4.38 19.87
N SER A 2 -7.02 -3.39 19.37
CA SER A 2 -8.42 -3.18 19.79
C SER A 2 -9.23 -4.42 19.42
N ALA A 3 -9.92 -5.04 20.37
CA ALA A 3 -10.77 -6.22 20.15
C ALA A 3 -11.79 -6.03 19.01
N SER A 4 -12.11 -4.77 18.68
CA SER A 4 -12.98 -4.41 17.58
C SER A 4 -12.36 -4.63 16.20
N LEU A 5 -11.03 -4.47 16.04
CA LEU A 5 -10.34 -4.67 14.77
C LEU A 5 -10.14 -6.15 14.44
N ASP A 6 -9.89 -6.99 15.46
CA ASP A 6 -9.77 -8.45 15.33
C ASP A 6 -11.11 -9.14 15.00
N ALA A 7 -12.23 -8.56 15.46
CA ALA A 7 -13.55 -9.04 15.06
C ALA A 7 -13.84 -8.68 13.59
N LEU A 8 -13.50 -7.45 13.16
CA LEU A 8 -13.70 -6.99 11.80
C LEU A 8 -12.86 -7.75 10.76
N THR A 9 -11.58 -8.03 11.04
CA THR A 9 -10.72 -8.85 10.17
C THR A 9 -11.29 -10.26 9.95
N ARG A 10 -11.92 -10.84 10.97
CA ARG A 10 -12.41 -12.23 10.95
C ARG A 10 -13.80 -12.38 10.33
N GLU A 11 -14.66 -11.37 10.48
CA GLU A 11 -16.04 -11.39 9.96
C GLU A 11 -16.16 -10.87 8.53
N ASP A 12 -15.43 -9.81 8.16
CA ASP A 12 -15.44 -9.26 6.79
C ASP A 12 -14.12 -8.54 6.45
N PRO A 13 -13.19 -9.20 5.71
CA PRO A 13 -11.92 -8.58 5.33
C PRO A 13 -12.11 -7.40 4.37
N VAL A 14 -13.20 -7.31 3.62
CA VAL A 14 -13.47 -6.17 2.72
C VAL A 14 -13.85 -4.94 3.54
N ALA A 15 -14.68 -5.10 4.57
CA ALA A 15 -15.05 -4.02 5.48
C ALA A 15 -13.82 -3.44 6.22
N LEU A 16 -12.84 -4.29 6.56
CA LEU A 16 -11.57 -3.82 7.13
C LEU A 16 -10.80 -2.94 6.15
N VAL A 17 -10.64 -3.39 4.90
CA VAL A 17 -9.93 -2.62 3.86
C VAL A 17 -10.62 -1.28 3.63
N GLU A 18 -11.96 -1.27 3.57
CA GLU A 18 -12.74 -0.04 3.41
C GLU A 18 -12.57 0.91 4.61
N SER A 19 -12.58 0.38 5.82
CA SER A 19 -12.34 1.13 7.06
C SER A 19 -10.93 1.76 7.07
N CYS A 20 -9.91 0.98 6.74
CA CYS A 20 -8.53 1.45 6.61
C CYS A 20 -8.41 2.55 5.55
N HIS A 21 -9.03 2.36 4.39
CA HIS A 21 -9.04 3.35 3.31
C HIS A 21 -9.69 4.66 3.74
N ARG A 22 -10.85 4.60 4.41
CA ARG A 22 -11.54 5.79 4.96
C ARG A 22 -10.69 6.49 6.01
N ALA A 23 -10.02 5.75 6.90
CA ALA A 23 -9.13 6.31 7.90
C ALA A 23 -7.93 7.04 7.26
N LEU A 24 -7.29 6.41 6.27
CA LEU A 24 -6.19 7.02 5.53
C LEU A 24 -6.62 8.29 4.78
N LEU A 25 -7.78 8.25 4.09
CA LEU A 25 -8.33 9.44 3.44
C LEU A 25 -8.65 10.56 4.42
N TRP A 26 -9.17 10.22 5.60
CA TRP A 26 -9.43 11.21 6.65
C TRP A 26 -8.13 11.86 7.11
N ILE A 27 -7.09 11.07 7.38
CA ILE A 27 -5.75 11.56 7.75
C ILE A 27 -5.24 12.49 6.65
N LEU A 28 -5.16 12.02 5.41
CA LEU A 28 -4.64 12.83 4.30
C LEU A 28 -5.38 14.17 4.12
N ARG A 29 -6.70 14.18 4.32
CA ARG A 29 -7.54 15.39 4.21
C ARG A 29 -7.37 16.36 5.37
N THR A 30 -7.23 15.86 6.60
CA THR A 30 -7.18 16.73 7.80
C THR A 30 -5.77 17.14 8.21
N HIS A 31 -4.75 16.42 7.73
CA HIS A 31 -3.43 16.49 8.34
C HIS A 31 -2.54 17.64 7.83
N HIS A 32 -2.92 18.37 6.76
CA HIS A 32 -2.29 19.62 6.32
C HIS A 32 -0.74 19.62 6.35
N SER A 33 -0.10 18.51 5.95
CA SER A 33 1.37 18.36 5.96
C SER A 33 2.03 18.53 7.34
N LYS A 34 1.28 18.44 8.43
CA LYS A 34 1.86 18.35 9.78
C LYS A 34 2.58 17.00 9.91
N PRO A 35 3.38 16.75 10.95
CA PRO A 35 3.88 15.40 11.22
C PRO A 35 2.75 14.54 11.81
N ILE A 36 2.58 13.30 11.35
CA ILE A 36 1.64 12.36 12.01
C ILE A 36 2.31 11.97 13.32
N ALA A 37 1.58 12.11 14.44
CA ALA A 37 2.08 11.61 15.72
C ALA A 37 2.29 10.10 15.59
N ARG A 38 3.55 9.66 15.71
CA ARG A 38 3.94 8.26 15.60
C ARG A 38 3.61 7.54 16.91
N THR A 39 2.33 7.30 17.14
CA THR A 39 1.80 6.72 18.38
C THR A 39 2.35 5.34 18.68
N TRP A 40 2.66 4.56 17.65
CA TRP A 40 3.28 3.24 17.77
C TRP A 40 4.76 3.34 18.16
N ILE A 41 5.56 4.20 17.50
CA ILE A 41 7.00 4.36 17.83
C ILE A 41 7.22 4.85 19.27
N ASN A 42 6.34 5.72 19.78
CA ASN A 42 6.47 6.27 21.13
C ASN A 42 5.78 5.41 22.20
N HIS A 43 5.21 4.26 21.83
CA HIS A 43 4.54 3.40 22.78
C HIS A 43 5.56 2.62 23.63
N PRO A 44 5.44 2.58 24.96
CA PRO A 44 6.33 1.81 25.81
C PRO A 44 5.92 0.33 25.80
N TYR A 45 6.33 -0.40 24.75
CA TYR A 45 6.01 -1.82 24.58
C TYR A 45 6.58 -2.70 25.70
N GLY A 46 5.79 -3.66 26.16
CA GLY A 46 6.25 -4.78 26.99
C GLY A 46 6.87 -5.92 26.17
N GLU A 47 7.54 -6.86 26.82
CA GLU A 47 8.22 -7.99 26.14
C GLU A 47 7.26 -8.86 25.32
N GLU A 48 6.09 -9.18 25.84
CA GLU A 48 5.07 -9.97 25.11
C GLU A 48 4.56 -9.24 23.87
N GLU A 49 4.40 -7.92 23.95
CA GLU A 49 3.96 -7.10 22.81
C GLU A 49 5.06 -6.99 21.76
N ILE A 50 6.32 -6.91 22.17
CA ILE A 50 7.47 -6.95 21.27
C ILE A 50 7.53 -8.30 20.56
N ALA A 51 7.38 -9.40 21.27
CA ALA A 51 7.37 -10.74 20.68
C ALA A 51 6.25 -10.89 19.63
N LEU A 52 5.03 -10.40 19.92
CA LEU A 52 3.94 -10.41 18.94
C LEU A 52 4.23 -9.54 17.71
N LEU A 53 4.88 -8.39 17.89
CA LEU A 53 5.30 -7.56 16.77
C LEU A 53 6.30 -8.30 15.88
N GLU A 54 7.30 -8.96 16.49
CA GLU A 54 8.38 -9.64 15.78
C GLU A 54 7.91 -10.94 15.11
N GLU A 55 7.09 -11.73 15.79
CA GLU A 55 6.70 -13.07 15.33
C GLU A 55 5.46 -13.05 14.43
N GLU A 56 4.54 -12.10 14.61
CA GLU A 56 3.29 -12.06 13.86
C GLU A 56 3.21 -10.86 12.91
N LEU A 57 3.39 -9.63 13.44
CA LEU A 57 3.13 -8.42 12.65
C LEU A 57 4.18 -8.20 11.57
N LEU A 58 5.46 -8.23 11.90
CA LEU A 58 6.54 -7.94 10.94
C LEU A 58 6.53 -8.91 9.74
N PRO A 59 6.38 -10.24 9.93
CA PRO A 59 6.27 -11.17 8.81
C PRO A 59 5.03 -10.93 7.94
N ALA A 60 3.89 -10.61 8.55
CA ALA A 60 2.67 -10.29 7.81
C ALA A 60 2.83 -8.99 7.00
N MET A 61 3.49 -7.98 7.57
CA MET A 61 3.80 -6.72 6.87
C MET A 61 4.77 -6.93 5.71
N GLU A 62 5.77 -7.79 5.87
CA GLU A 62 6.70 -8.12 4.79
C GLU A 62 5.97 -8.76 3.60
N GLN A 63 5.09 -9.73 3.86
CA GLN A 63 4.26 -10.35 2.82
C GLN A 63 3.33 -9.35 2.14
N PHE A 64 2.71 -8.47 2.93
CA PHE A 64 1.86 -7.41 2.40
C PHE A 64 2.64 -6.47 1.47
N LEU A 65 3.81 -6.00 1.90
CA LEU A 65 4.66 -5.10 1.10
C LEU A 65 5.18 -5.77 -0.16
N ALA A 66 5.58 -7.05 -0.09
CA ALA A 66 5.96 -7.82 -1.26
C ALA A 66 4.81 -7.89 -2.28
N ARG A 67 3.59 -8.16 -1.80
CA ARG A 67 2.39 -8.21 -2.66
C ARG A 67 2.06 -6.85 -3.26
N THR A 68 2.20 -5.75 -2.51
CA THR A 68 2.04 -4.40 -3.05
C THR A 68 3.07 -4.11 -4.13
N GLY A 69 4.34 -4.47 -3.91
CA GLY A 69 5.39 -4.30 -4.91
C GLY A 69 5.14 -5.09 -6.20
N GLU A 70 4.61 -6.31 -6.11
CA GLU A 70 4.17 -7.08 -7.29
C GLU A 70 3.06 -6.37 -8.08
N ILE A 71 2.08 -5.80 -7.38
CA ILE A 71 0.97 -5.07 -8.00
C ILE A 71 1.49 -3.80 -8.66
N ASP A 72 2.33 -3.03 -7.98
CA ASP A 72 2.90 -1.79 -8.51
C ASP A 72 3.72 -2.07 -9.78
N ALA A 73 4.57 -3.10 -9.76
CA ALA A 73 5.35 -3.50 -10.94
C ALA A 73 4.48 -3.96 -12.12
N ALA A 74 3.39 -4.69 -11.84
CA ALA A 74 2.45 -5.11 -12.88
C ALA A 74 1.70 -3.92 -13.48
N LEU A 75 1.33 -2.93 -12.67
CA LEU A 75 0.68 -1.70 -13.13
C LEU A 75 1.64 -0.86 -13.98
N GLU A 76 2.91 -0.73 -13.57
CA GLU A 76 3.95 -0.05 -14.36
C GLU A 76 4.15 -0.72 -15.71
N ALA A 77 4.27 -2.06 -15.75
CA ALA A 77 4.43 -2.79 -17.01
C ALA A 77 3.24 -2.64 -17.97
N CYS A 78 2.00 -2.64 -17.42
CA CYS A 78 0.81 -2.36 -18.21
C CYS A 78 0.83 -0.94 -18.78
N LEU A 79 1.21 0.05 -17.98
CA LEU A 79 1.31 1.45 -18.40
C LEU A 79 2.35 1.62 -19.52
N ASP A 80 3.52 1.01 -19.37
CA ASP A 80 4.59 1.06 -20.39
C ASP A 80 4.13 0.44 -21.71
N ALA A 81 3.43 -0.70 -21.66
CA ALA A 81 2.87 -1.34 -22.84
C ALA A 81 1.79 -0.48 -23.53
N GLU A 82 0.96 0.23 -22.75
CA GLU A 82 -0.01 1.19 -23.29
C GLU A 82 0.69 2.37 -23.96
N VAL A 83 1.75 2.92 -23.36
CA VAL A 83 2.55 4.01 -23.93
C VAL A 83 3.20 3.59 -25.26
N GLU A 84 3.81 2.40 -25.31
CA GLU A 84 4.43 1.86 -26.53
C GLU A 84 3.38 1.64 -27.65
N SER A 85 2.18 1.17 -27.29
CA SER A 85 1.08 0.98 -28.24
C SER A 85 0.52 2.29 -28.83
N GLN A 86 0.71 3.40 -28.11
CA GLN A 86 0.27 4.74 -28.50
C GLN A 86 1.39 5.59 -29.11
N ALA A 87 2.62 5.09 -29.18
CA ALA A 87 3.72 5.78 -29.84
C ALA A 87 3.42 5.92 -31.35
N PRO A 88 3.51 7.14 -31.93
CA PRO A 88 3.29 7.32 -33.36
C PRO A 88 4.36 6.54 -34.15
N ALA A 89 3.93 5.85 -35.20
CA ALA A 89 4.82 5.15 -36.13
C ALA A 89 5.95 6.09 -36.58
N PRO A 90 7.21 5.61 -36.70
CA PRO A 90 8.32 6.45 -37.13
C PRO A 90 8.02 7.00 -38.53
N GLU A 91 7.65 8.29 -38.57
CA GLU A 91 7.53 9.03 -39.81
C GLU A 91 8.91 9.11 -40.47
N GLY A 92 9.02 8.56 -41.69
CA GLY A 92 10.06 8.97 -42.62
C GLY A 92 11.18 7.98 -42.87
N GLN A 93 10.88 6.89 -43.60
CA GLN A 93 11.76 6.47 -44.69
C GLN A 93 10.94 6.26 -45.96
N LEU A 94 10.53 7.36 -46.59
CA LEU A 94 10.18 7.37 -48.01
C LEU A 94 10.90 8.53 -48.71
N LYS A 95 11.75 8.12 -49.65
CA LYS A 95 12.23 8.78 -50.88
C LYS A 95 13.53 9.59 -50.88
N GLY A 96 14.42 9.13 -51.77
CA GLY A 96 15.50 9.86 -52.43
C GLY A 96 16.74 8.97 -52.52
N ALA A 97 17.30 8.58 -53.66
CA ALA A 97 17.03 8.76 -55.08
C ALA A 97 17.68 7.57 -55.82
#